data_AF-A0A4U1JDW8-F1
#
_entry.id   AF-A0A4U1JDW8-F1
#
_cell.length_a   1.000
_cell.length_b   1.000
_cell.length_c   1.000
_cell.angle_alpha   90.00
_cell.angle_beta   90.00
_cell.angle_gamma   90.00
#
_symmetry.space_group_name_H-M   'P 1'
#
loop_
_entity.id
_entity.type
_entity.pdbx_description
1 polymer ?
#
loop_
_entity_poly.entity_id
_entity_poly.type
_entity_poly.pdbx_seq_one_letter_code
_entity_poly.pdbx_strand_id
1 'polypeptide(L)'
;MTHAPLHLTDSDFDAYAPEKSTSNAYSRPRLEVKQRALAWARGVITRLAELGITVDVHGSDEHPTLRNKKRVECQWVFFWRDAAAREELERLLDAGRSISAAIDDPSPYGRHAFLALRIASHGVEVCFAVHPEAKVDIDNLRARLAAKDAADGTGPTALAAELTAALRALPEQFAVGVGADRVAASAATPEAIEAMLERAAEGQVPLWIGWAVPREVALEHAEILDEQLEDALLALAPIYTLVAWSRQNDHIALDRRLEGIERERARTHAEASAQTEKWQAEQAAARERSLAEAKARGEAEGPRVSSLPFGFGARAGHGAPRKPSLDTLFKPSQKAEGDRDRRGGKPHEAKAPQAPAAPREREQTPAPPRVAPTPAASAPAPVASSNTSASAPTTMEKGARVRVLSGAFVDKIGIVGELDGRGGARVLLGLLSTRIEVTDLALVPEGRERPAIQSSHRRPTAPMPRKAR
;
A
#
# COMPACT_ATOMS: atom_id res chain seq x y z
N MET A 1 17.84 15.24 -15.05
CA MET A 1 16.65 16.10 -15.25
C MET A 1 16.15 16.43 -13.86
N THR A 2 15.92 17.71 -13.54
CA THR A 2 15.39 18.10 -12.23
C THR A 2 13.99 17.53 -12.07
N HIS A 3 13.80 16.63 -11.10
CA HIS A 3 12.52 16.01 -10.82
C HIS A 3 11.54 17.03 -10.23
N ALA A 4 10.24 16.78 -10.39
CA ALA A 4 9.23 17.65 -9.81
C ALA A 4 9.32 17.58 -8.27
N PRO A 5 9.50 18.72 -7.58
CA PRO A 5 9.62 18.72 -6.13
C PRO A 5 8.27 18.39 -5.47
N LEU A 6 8.33 17.75 -4.31
CA LEU A 6 7.18 17.46 -3.47
C LEU A 6 6.72 18.73 -2.72
N HIS A 7 7.66 19.53 -2.21
CA HIS A 7 7.44 20.80 -1.49
C HIS A 7 6.23 20.76 -0.54
N LEU A 8 6.34 19.96 0.52
CA LEU A 8 5.28 19.85 1.52
C LEU A 8 5.11 21.16 2.29
N THR A 9 3.86 21.57 2.47
CA THR A 9 3.45 22.77 3.18
C THR A 9 2.53 22.41 4.34
N ASP A 10 2.34 23.36 5.26
CA ASP A 10 1.49 23.17 6.44
C ASP A 10 0.05 22.74 6.06
N SER A 11 -0.51 23.32 5.00
CA SER A 11 -1.84 22.99 4.48
C SER A 11 -1.96 21.55 3.97
N ASP A 12 -0.85 20.94 3.53
CA ASP A 12 -0.85 19.57 3.04
C ASP A 12 -1.08 18.59 4.18
N PHE A 13 -0.36 18.74 5.30
CA PHE A 13 -0.57 17.94 6.52
C PHE A 13 -1.97 18.17 7.08
N ASP A 14 -2.40 19.43 7.10
CA ASP A 14 -3.70 19.84 7.59
C ASP A 14 -4.87 19.22 6.83
N ALA A 15 -4.71 18.87 5.55
CA ALA A 15 -5.74 18.21 4.78
C ALA A 15 -6.09 16.80 5.31
N TYR A 16 -5.20 16.20 6.11
CA TYR A 16 -5.34 14.86 6.67
C TYR A 16 -5.69 14.86 8.17
N ALA A 17 -6.04 16.00 8.76
CA ALA A 17 -6.45 16.06 10.17
C ALA A 17 -7.66 15.15 10.46
N PRO A 18 -7.75 14.51 11.64
CA PRO A 18 -8.81 13.54 11.97
C PRO A 18 -10.23 14.08 11.76
N GLU A 19 -10.46 15.36 12.08
CA GLU A 19 -11.75 16.05 11.96
C GLU A 19 -12.15 16.28 10.49
N LYS A 20 -11.18 16.27 9.59
CA LYS A 20 -11.34 16.50 8.15
C LYS A 20 -11.41 15.20 7.36
N SER A 21 -11.01 14.07 7.94
CA SER A 21 -10.86 12.77 7.27
C SER A 21 -12.09 12.28 6.51
N THR A 22 -13.30 12.59 6.99
CA THR A 22 -14.58 12.19 6.37
C THR A 22 -15.17 13.24 5.43
N SER A 23 -14.57 14.43 5.36
CA SER A 23 -15.13 15.57 4.62
C SER A 23 -14.64 15.62 3.18
N ASN A 24 -15.59 15.72 2.24
CA ASN A 24 -15.31 15.91 0.81
C ASN A 24 -14.73 17.29 0.49
N ALA A 25 -14.85 18.28 1.38
CA ALA A 25 -14.32 19.63 1.17
C ALA A 25 -12.79 19.64 1.01
N TYR A 26 -12.11 18.62 1.56
CA TYR A 26 -10.66 18.48 1.51
C TYR A 26 -10.19 17.56 0.37
N SER A 27 -11.09 17.05 -0.48
CA SER A 27 -10.70 16.18 -1.60
C SER A 27 -9.77 16.88 -2.60
N ARG A 28 -10.02 18.17 -2.87
CA ARG A 28 -9.18 18.94 -3.81
C ARG A 28 -7.76 19.18 -3.25
N PRO A 29 -7.57 19.71 -2.03
CA PRO A 29 -6.23 19.78 -1.44
C PRO A 29 -5.47 18.45 -1.45
N ARG A 30 -6.15 17.34 -1.09
CA ARG A 30 -5.53 16.01 -1.11
C ARG A 30 -5.16 15.54 -2.51
N LEU A 31 -5.99 15.84 -3.51
CA LEU A 31 -5.69 15.55 -4.91
C LEU A 31 -4.44 16.30 -5.38
N GLU A 32 -4.30 17.58 -5.00
CA GLU A 32 -3.12 18.39 -5.34
C GLU A 32 -1.84 17.79 -4.71
N VAL A 33 -1.91 17.37 -3.45
CA VAL A 33 -0.81 16.64 -2.76
C VAL A 33 -0.48 15.33 -3.47
N LYS A 34 -1.50 14.51 -3.78
CA LYS A 34 -1.33 13.24 -4.51
C LYS A 34 -0.66 13.44 -5.86
N GLN A 35 -1.05 14.46 -6.62
CA GLN A 35 -0.46 14.77 -7.93
C GLN A 35 1.01 15.17 -7.82
N ARG A 36 1.38 16.02 -6.84
CA ARG A 36 2.79 16.35 -6.58
C ARG A 36 3.59 15.12 -6.18
N ALA A 37 3.07 14.31 -5.26
CA ALA A 37 3.73 13.11 -4.79
C ALA A 37 3.92 12.06 -5.91
N LEU A 38 2.94 11.87 -6.78
CA LEU A 38 3.09 11.01 -7.97
C LEU A 38 4.07 11.57 -8.99
N ALA A 39 4.21 12.90 -9.07
CA ALA A 39 5.20 13.53 -9.95
C ALA A 39 6.63 13.34 -9.44
N TRP A 40 6.84 13.56 -8.14
CA TRP A 40 8.09 13.26 -7.45
C TRP A 40 8.47 11.78 -7.57
N ALA A 41 7.51 10.88 -7.34
CA ALA A 41 7.71 9.43 -7.39
C ALA A 41 8.23 8.91 -8.74
N ARG A 42 7.94 9.59 -9.86
CA ARG A 42 8.51 9.22 -11.17
C ARG A 42 10.04 9.37 -11.21
N GLY A 43 10.60 10.31 -10.44
CA GLY A 43 12.04 10.42 -10.25
C GLY A 43 12.62 9.22 -9.52
N VAL A 44 11.97 8.87 -8.39
CA VAL A 44 12.34 7.69 -7.59
C VAL A 44 12.32 6.40 -8.43
N ILE A 45 11.29 6.20 -9.27
CA ILE A 45 11.22 5.04 -10.17
C ILE A 45 12.44 4.98 -11.10
N THR A 46 12.87 6.13 -11.64
CA THR A 46 14.03 6.20 -12.53
C THR A 46 15.30 5.75 -11.80
N ARG A 47 15.51 6.24 -10.56
CA ARG A 47 16.67 5.85 -9.73
C ARG A 47 16.59 4.40 -9.26
N LEU A 48 15.40 3.88 -8.93
CA LEU A 48 15.22 2.45 -8.62
C LEU A 48 15.54 1.56 -9.82
N ALA A 49 15.15 1.98 -11.04
CA ALA A 49 15.47 1.25 -12.26
C ALA A 49 16.98 1.21 -12.54
N GLU A 50 17.73 2.26 -12.20
CA GLU A 50 19.21 2.28 -12.27
C GLU A 50 19.85 1.26 -11.31
N LEU A 51 19.17 0.92 -10.22
CA LEU A 51 19.55 -0.15 -9.30
C LEU A 51 19.05 -1.55 -9.76
N GLY A 52 18.42 -1.64 -10.93
CA GLY A 52 17.87 -2.88 -11.48
C GLY A 52 16.52 -3.29 -10.87
N ILE A 53 15.82 -2.36 -10.20
CA ILE A 53 14.54 -2.62 -9.53
C ILE A 53 13.41 -1.99 -10.36
N THR A 54 12.59 -2.83 -10.98
CA THR A 54 11.41 -2.39 -11.73
C THR A 54 10.19 -2.32 -10.82
N VAL A 55 9.62 -1.13 -10.71
CA VAL A 55 8.42 -0.88 -9.89
C VAL A 55 7.41 -0.02 -10.64
N ASP A 56 6.13 -0.28 -10.38
CA ASP A 56 5.03 0.62 -10.70
C ASP A 56 4.75 1.54 -9.52
N VAL A 57 4.16 2.71 -9.81
CA VAL A 57 3.71 3.67 -8.79
C VAL A 57 2.19 3.80 -8.77
N HIS A 58 1.61 3.86 -7.58
CA HIS A 58 0.19 4.15 -7.40
C HIS A 58 -0.09 5.00 -6.16
N GLY A 59 -1.06 5.92 -6.22
CA GLY A 59 -1.47 6.73 -5.07
C GLY A 59 -2.84 6.32 -4.52
N SER A 60 -2.99 6.19 -3.21
CA SER A 60 -4.29 5.87 -2.57
C SER A 60 -5.40 6.88 -2.91
N ASP A 61 -6.65 6.49 -2.68
CA ASP A 61 -7.82 7.37 -2.85
C ASP A 61 -7.71 8.64 -1.99
N GLU A 62 -7.84 9.81 -2.63
CA GLU A 62 -7.76 11.12 -1.99
C GLU A 62 -9.09 11.62 -1.42
N HIS A 63 -10.20 10.97 -1.79
CA HIS A 63 -11.54 11.28 -1.33
C HIS A 63 -12.13 10.13 -0.50
N PRO A 64 -13.04 10.41 0.46
CA PRO A 64 -13.78 9.38 1.19
C PRO A 64 -14.57 8.45 0.26
N THR A 65 -14.14 7.19 0.15
CA THR A 65 -14.79 6.13 -0.66
C THR A 65 -15.21 4.97 0.23
N LEU A 66 -16.00 4.02 -0.30
CA LEU A 66 -16.25 2.77 0.43
C LEU A 66 -14.95 1.99 0.68
N ARG A 67 -13.96 2.11 -0.22
CA ARG A 67 -12.68 1.41 -0.15
C ARG A 67 -11.85 1.81 1.07
N ASN A 68 -11.83 3.11 1.38
CA ASN A 68 -11.12 3.63 2.56
C ASN A 68 -12.06 3.84 3.77
N LYS A 69 -13.18 3.09 3.85
CA LYS A 69 -14.15 3.20 4.95
C LYS A 69 -14.67 4.63 5.16
N LYS A 70 -14.78 5.39 4.07
CA LYS A 70 -15.21 6.80 4.01
C LYS A 70 -14.33 7.73 4.83
N ARG A 71 -13.02 7.44 4.90
CA ARG A 71 -12.04 8.22 5.67
C ARG A 71 -10.72 8.31 4.91
N VAL A 72 -10.12 9.50 4.93
CA VAL A 72 -8.79 9.74 4.39
C VAL A 72 -7.93 10.40 5.48
N GLU A 73 -7.16 9.58 6.18
CA GLU A 73 -6.28 9.99 7.29
C GLU A 73 -4.84 10.22 6.85
N CYS A 74 -4.49 9.76 5.66
CA CYS A 74 -3.19 9.94 5.03
C CYS A 74 -3.30 9.71 3.52
N GLN A 75 -2.28 10.18 2.80
CA GLN A 75 -2.05 9.86 1.41
C GLN A 75 -0.87 8.92 1.30
N TRP A 76 -1.09 7.79 0.65
CA TRP A 76 -0.03 6.85 0.28
C TRP A 76 0.34 7.03 -1.18
N VAL A 77 1.63 6.86 -1.46
CA VAL A 77 2.19 6.58 -2.78
C VAL A 77 3.01 5.31 -2.65
N PHE A 78 2.50 4.24 -3.26
CA PHE A 78 3.07 2.90 -3.24
C PHE A 78 4.01 2.73 -4.43
N PHE A 79 5.16 2.12 -4.19
CA PHE A 79 6.06 1.56 -5.18
C PHE A 79 6.10 0.05 -4.95
N TRP A 80 5.67 -0.69 -5.96
CA TRP A 80 5.50 -2.13 -5.86
C TRP A 80 5.80 -2.76 -7.21
N ARG A 81 5.66 -4.08 -7.29
CA ARG A 81 5.94 -4.85 -8.51
C ARG A 81 5.33 -4.22 -9.75
N ASP A 82 6.08 -4.28 -10.84
CA ASP A 82 5.55 -3.91 -12.15
C ASP A 82 4.33 -4.77 -12.56
N ALA A 83 3.60 -4.29 -13.56
CA ALA A 83 2.38 -4.92 -14.02
C ALA A 83 2.56 -6.41 -14.41
N ALA A 84 3.71 -6.79 -14.98
CA ALA A 84 3.95 -8.16 -15.41
C ALA A 84 4.15 -9.11 -14.23
N ALA A 85 5.02 -8.71 -13.28
CA ALA A 85 5.23 -9.47 -12.04
C ALA A 85 3.97 -9.52 -11.17
N ARG A 86 3.14 -8.47 -11.19
CA ARG A 86 1.85 -8.46 -10.50
C ARG A 86 0.84 -9.41 -11.14
N GLU A 87 0.67 -9.37 -12.46
CA GLU A 87 -0.29 -10.25 -13.16
C GLU A 87 0.02 -11.73 -12.88
N GLU A 88 1.31 -12.09 -12.87
CA GLU A 88 1.74 -13.43 -12.52
C GLU A 88 1.35 -13.82 -11.08
N LEU A 89 1.62 -12.94 -10.13
CA LEU A 89 1.32 -13.19 -8.72
C LEU A 89 -0.20 -13.17 -8.43
N GLU A 90 -0.97 -12.32 -9.09
CA GLU A 90 -2.43 -12.28 -8.96
C GLU A 90 -3.08 -13.58 -9.45
N ARG A 91 -2.59 -14.18 -10.55
CA ARG A 91 -3.07 -15.51 -11.00
C ARG A 91 -2.92 -16.59 -9.93
N LEU A 92 -1.86 -16.51 -9.12
CA LEU A 92 -1.63 -17.39 -7.97
C LEU A 92 -2.58 -17.09 -6.81
N LEU A 93 -2.63 -15.81 -6.42
CA LEU A 93 -3.37 -15.39 -5.25
C LEU A 93 -4.90 -15.56 -5.44
N ASP A 94 -5.39 -15.45 -6.67
CA ASP A 94 -6.82 -15.58 -6.99
C ASP A 94 -7.27 -17.04 -7.15
N ALA A 95 -6.34 -17.98 -7.43
CA ALA A 95 -6.67 -19.40 -7.57
C ALA A 95 -7.26 -20.03 -6.30
N GLY A 96 -7.01 -19.45 -5.12
CA GLY A 96 -7.57 -19.89 -3.84
C GLY A 96 -8.67 -18.99 -3.27
N ARG A 97 -9.07 -17.93 -3.99
CA ARG A 97 -9.94 -16.89 -3.43
C ARG A 97 -11.38 -17.04 -3.89
N SER A 98 -12.33 -16.87 -2.97
CA SER A 98 -13.74 -16.77 -3.33
C SER A 98 -14.04 -15.41 -3.96
N ILE A 99 -15.05 -15.36 -4.83
CA ILE A 99 -15.52 -14.11 -5.46
C ILE A 99 -15.92 -13.07 -4.40
N SER A 100 -16.54 -13.51 -3.29
CA SER A 100 -16.90 -12.60 -2.18
C SER A 100 -15.65 -11.96 -1.58
N ALA A 101 -14.61 -12.75 -1.29
CA ALA A 101 -13.38 -12.21 -0.71
C ALA A 101 -12.65 -11.26 -1.66
N ALA A 102 -12.81 -11.40 -2.98
CA ALA A 102 -12.26 -10.47 -3.96
C ALA A 102 -13.03 -9.14 -4.03
N ILE A 103 -14.36 -9.18 -3.82
CA ILE A 103 -15.22 -7.98 -3.77
C ILE A 103 -14.99 -7.20 -2.47
N ASP A 104 -14.79 -7.91 -1.36
CA ASP A 104 -14.59 -7.34 -0.03
C ASP A 104 -13.16 -6.81 0.20
N ASP A 105 -12.27 -6.95 -0.78
CA ASP A 105 -10.91 -6.42 -0.74
C ASP A 105 -10.84 -5.05 -1.41
N PRO A 106 -10.88 -3.97 -0.63
CA PRO A 106 -10.96 -2.65 -1.20
C PRO A 106 -9.65 -2.20 -1.86
N SER A 107 -8.52 -2.85 -1.59
CA SER A 107 -7.20 -2.30 -1.90
C SER A 107 -6.17 -3.36 -2.30
N PRO A 108 -5.78 -3.45 -3.58
CA PRO A 108 -4.85 -4.48 -4.06
C PRO A 108 -3.45 -4.37 -3.42
N TYR A 109 -3.06 -3.20 -2.88
CA TYR A 109 -1.75 -2.97 -2.24
C TYR A 109 -1.50 -3.86 -1.02
N GLY A 110 -2.56 -4.29 -0.32
CA GLY A 110 -2.44 -5.14 0.88
C GLY A 110 -1.91 -6.54 0.61
N ARG A 111 -1.86 -6.98 -0.66
CA ARG A 111 -1.48 -8.35 -1.04
C ARG A 111 0.00 -8.50 -1.40
N HIS A 112 0.77 -7.44 -1.26
CA HIS A 112 2.16 -7.40 -1.70
C HIS A 112 3.06 -6.72 -0.66
N ALA A 113 4.34 -7.10 -0.65
CA ALA A 113 5.40 -6.24 -0.15
C ALA A 113 5.54 -5.01 -1.05
N PHE A 114 5.72 -3.83 -0.45
CA PHE A 114 5.86 -2.57 -1.17
C PHE A 114 6.82 -1.61 -0.46
N LEU A 115 7.39 -0.70 -1.23
CA LEU A 115 7.95 0.55 -0.74
C LEU A 115 6.85 1.62 -0.79
N ALA A 116 6.90 2.63 0.06
CA ALA A 116 5.91 3.70 0.04
C ALA A 116 6.41 5.01 0.61
N LEU A 117 5.80 6.10 0.13
CA LEU A 117 5.72 7.39 0.80
C LEU A 117 4.33 7.50 1.44
N ARG A 118 4.24 7.87 2.71
CA ARG A 118 2.99 8.21 3.39
C ARG A 118 3.05 9.62 3.95
N ILE A 119 2.05 10.42 3.62
CA ILE A 119 1.87 11.80 4.13
C ILE A 119 0.62 11.79 5.01
N ALA A 120 0.77 12.13 6.29
CA ALA A 120 -0.30 12.15 7.28
C ALA A 120 -0.35 13.50 7.98
N SER A 121 -1.29 13.71 8.91
CA SER A 121 -1.39 14.99 9.64
C SER A 121 -0.21 15.31 10.58
N HIS A 122 0.51 14.28 11.03
CA HIS A 122 1.59 14.37 12.02
C HIS A 122 2.99 14.31 11.40
N GLY A 123 3.10 14.07 10.09
CA GLY A 123 4.40 13.91 9.46
C GLY A 123 4.34 13.17 8.13
N VAL A 124 5.52 12.94 7.60
CA VAL A 124 5.76 12.18 6.38
C VAL A 124 6.66 11.00 6.70
N GLU A 125 6.45 9.86 6.06
CA GLU A 125 7.31 8.70 6.22
C GLU A 125 7.59 8.04 4.87
N VAL A 126 8.75 7.41 4.80
CA VAL A 126 9.11 6.48 3.73
C VAL A 126 9.38 5.13 4.36
N CYS A 127 8.84 4.07 3.76
CA CYS A 127 8.94 2.75 4.34
C CYS A 127 8.94 1.64 3.29
N PHE A 128 9.51 0.52 3.69
CA PHE A 128 9.25 -0.81 3.18
C PHE A 128 8.24 -1.45 4.14
N ALA A 129 7.16 -1.98 3.61
CA ALA A 129 6.18 -2.67 4.41
C ALA A 129 5.74 -4.00 3.77
N VAL A 130 5.48 -4.97 4.63
CA VAL A 130 4.86 -6.24 4.26
C VAL A 130 3.53 -6.32 4.98
N HIS A 131 2.45 -6.16 4.23
CA HIS A 131 1.11 -6.25 4.79
C HIS A 131 0.79 -7.71 5.16
N PRO A 132 0.01 -7.97 6.23
CA PRO A 132 -0.32 -9.34 6.66
C PRO A 132 -1.03 -10.19 5.61
N GLU A 133 -1.73 -9.53 4.67
CA GLU A 133 -2.39 -10.21 3.55
C GLU A 133 -1.43 -10.53 2.39
N ALA A 134 -0.19 -10.04 2.43
CA ALA A 134 0.88 -10.40 1.50
C ALA A 134 1.45 -11.79 1.82
N LYS A 135 0.57 -12.79 1.85
CA LYS A 135 0.88 -14.16 2.29
C LYS A 135 2.06 -14.76 1.53
N VAL A 136 2.13 -14.55 0.22
CA VAL A 136 3.24 -15.07 -0.60
C VAL A 136 4.58 -14.51 -0.16
N ASP A 137 4.64 -13.20 0.10
CA ASP A 137 5.86 -12.53 0.58
C ASP A 137 6.26 -13.04 1.97
N ILE A 138 5.28 -13.14 2.89
CA ILE A 138 5.50 -13.61 4.26
C ILE A 138 5.92 -15.08 4.28
N ASP A 139 5.21 -15.96 3.58
CA ASP A 139 5.48 -17.40 3.55
C ASP A 139 6.84 -17.69 2.90
N ASN A 140 7.17 -16.97 1.82
CA ASN A 140 8.48 -17.08 1.19
C ASN A 140 9.60 -16.63 2.12
N LEU A 141 9.45 -15.47 2.79
CA LEU A 141 10.42 -14.99 3.76
C LEU A 141 10.60 -15.98 4.92
N ARG A 142 9.50 -16.52 5.47
CA ARG A 142 9.55 -17.54 6.52
C ARG A 142 10.24 -18.82 6.06
N ALA A 143 9.92 -19.31 4.85
CA ALA A 143 10.56 -20.50 4.29
C ALA A 143 12.07 -20.32 4.15
N ARG A 144 12.51 -19.11 3.73
CA ARG A 144 13.93 -18.78 3.61
C ARG A 144 14.64 -18.64 4.94
N LEU A 145 13.98 -18.05 5.94
CA LEU A 145 14.52 -17.97 7.30
C LEU A 145 14.57 -19.33 8.00
N ALA A 146 13.67 -20.27 7.64
CA ALA A 146 13.68 -21.63 8.18
C ALA A 146 14.66 -22.57 7.46
N ALA A 147 15.13 -22.20 6.25
CA ALA A 147 16.08 -23.00 5.48
C ALA A 147 17.44 -23.03 6.19
N LYS A 148 17.71 -24.12 6.93
CA LYS A 148 18.99 -24.32 7.62
C LYS A 148 20.13 -24.42 6.62
N ASP A 149 21.22 -23.71 6.88
CA ASP A 149 22.45 -23.90 6.14
C ASP A 149 23.00 -25.32 6.37
N ALA A 150 23.25 -26.04 5.28
CA ALA A 150 23.51 -27.47 5.24
C ALA A 150 24.78 -27.94 5.97
N ALA A 151 25.60 -27.03 6.50
CA ALA A 151 26.91 -27.35 7.06
C ALA A 151 26.89 -27.60 8.58
N ASP A 152 26.23 -26.75 9.39
CA ASP A 152 26.41 -26.80 10.87
C ASP A 152 25.14 -26.57 11.70
N GLY A 153 23.99 -26.23 11.07
CA GLY A 153 22.66 -26.20 11.72
C GLY A 153 22.48 -25.31 12.96
N THR A 154 23.48 -24.51 13.33
CA THR A 154 23.57 -23.75 14.60
C THR A 154 23.81 -22.25 14.40
N GLY A 155 23.93 -21.77 13.15
CA GLY A 155 24.05 -20.35 12.82
C GLY A 155 22.75 -19.72 12.30
N PRO A 156 22.64 -18.38 12.30
CA PRO A 156 21.57 -17.69 11.58
C PRO A 156 21.65 -18.06 10.09
N THR A 157 20.50 -18.19 9.45
CA THR A 157 20.45 -18.49 8.02
C THR A 157 21.16 -17.41 7.20
N ALA A 158 21.72 -17.77 6.05
CA ALA A 158 22.32 -16.82 5.12
C ALA A 158 21.43 -15.59 4.88
N LEU A 159 20.11 -15.79 4.72
CA LEU A 159 19.16 -14.69 4.58
C LEU A 159 19.06 -13.82 5.85
N ALA A 160 18.96 -14.43 7.04
CA ALA A 160 18.89 -13.67 8.28
C ALA A 160 20.15 -12.80 8.46
N ALA A 161 21.32 -13.33 8.11
CA ALA A 161 22.57 -12.58 8.12
C ALA A 161 22.57 -11.44 7.08
N GLU A 162 22.14 -11.69 5.85
CA GLU A 162 22.03 -10.68 4.78
C GLU A 162 21.04 -9.56 5.15
N LEU A 163 19.86 -9.91 5.66
CA LEU A 163 18.84 -8.95 6.08
C LEU A 163 19.32 -8.13 7.28
N THR A 164 19.98 -8.76 8.26
CA THR A 164 20.58 -8.05 9.39
C THR A 164 21.67 -7.08 8.92
N ALA A 165 22.52 -7.50 7.96
CA ALA A 165 23.54 -6.64 7.38
C ALA A 165 22.91 -5.45 6.64
N ALA A 166 21.86 -5.68 5.85
CA ALA A 166 21.12 -4.63 5.14
C ALA A 166 20.48 -3.63 6.12
N LEU A 167 19.84 -4.11 7.19
CA LEU A 167 19.25 -3.26 8.23
C LEU A 167 20.30 -2.41 8.96
N ARG A 168 21.49 -2.96 9.21
CA ARG A 168 22.61 -2.22 9.82
C ARG A 168 23.26 -1.21 8.88
N ALA A 169 23.14 -1.41 7.57
CA ALA A 169 23.61 -0.46 6.56
C ALA A 169 22.65 0.72 6.37
N LEU A 170 21.41 0.62 6.86
CA LEU A 170 20.48 1.74 6.84
C LEU A 170 20.98 2.89 7.75
N PRO A 171 20.64 4.14 7.39
CA PRO A 171 20.89 5.29 8.28
C PRO A 171 20.26 5.11 9.66
N GLU A 172 20.85 5.74 10.68
CA GLU A 172 20.44 5.61 12.07
C GLU A 172 19.00 6.09 12.36
N GLN A 173 18.43 6.89 11.46
CA GLN A 173 17.04 7.37 11.53
C GLN A 173 16.03 6.26 11.26
N PHE A 174 16.45 5.15 10.65
CA PHE A 174 15.56 4.06 10.30
C PHE A 174 15.22 3.20 11.50
N ALA A 175 13.97 2.76 11.53
CA ALA A 175 13.46 1.82 12.50
C ALA A 175 12.79 0.63 11.81
N VAL A 176 12.71 -0.49 12.51
CA VAL A 176 12.02 -1.71 12.10
C VAL A 176 11.07 -2.15 13.22
N GLY A 177 9.90 -2.64 12.85
CA GLY A 177 8.95 -3.12 13.84
C GLY A 177 7.60 -3.52 13.28
N VAL A 178 6.69 -3.82 14.20
CA VAL A 178 5.30 -4.18 13.91
C VAL A 178 4.39 -3.24 14.69
N GLY A 179 3.61 -2.43 13.97
CA GLY A 179 2.73 -1.44 14.58
C GLY A 179 3.50 -0.34 15.31
N ALA A 180 3.20 -0.18 16.60
CA ALA A 180 3.83 0.81 17.47
C ALA A 180 5.14 0.33 18.11
N ASP A 181 5.39 -0.99 18.12
CA ASP A 181 6.61 -1.58 18.65
C ASP A 181 7.71 -1.54 17.58
N ARG A 182 8.58 -0.51 17.67
CA ARG A 182 9.65 -0.25 16.71
C ARG A 182 10.98 -0.08 17.44
N VAL A 183 12.03 -0.65 16.86
CA VAL A 183 13.43 -0.51 17.32
C VAL A 183 14.28 0.10 16.21
N ALA A 184 15.43 0.68 16.57
CA ALA A 184 16.38 1.16 15.56
C ALA A 184 16.81 0.02 14.63
N ALA A 185 16.85 0.26 13.32
CA ALA A 185 17.21 -0.77 12.33
C ALA A 185 18.60 -1.38 12.60
N SER A 186 19.54 -0.55 13.05
CA SER A 186 20.89 -0.97 13.44
C SER A 186 20.95 -1.89 14.67
N ALA A 187 19.91 -1.86 15.52
CA ALA A 187 19.79 -2.70 16.71
C ALA A 187 19.02 -4.01 16.45
N ALA A 188 18.50 -4.22 15.24
CA ALA A 188 17.77 -5.44 14.90
C ALA A 188 18.69 -6.68 14.96
N THR A 189 18.23 -7.73 15.65
CA THR A 189 18.88 -9.05 15.66
C THR A 189 18.05 -10.03 14.82
N PRO A 190 18.66 -11.13 14.31
CA PRO A 190 17.93 -12.18 13.61
C PRO A 190 16.70 -12.68 14.37
N GLU A 191 16.84 -12.93 15.67
CA GLU A 191 15.77 -13.44 16.54
C GLU A 191 14.65 -12.41 16.70
N ALA A 192 15.00 -11.12 16.80
CA ALA A 192 14.02 -10.05 16.86
C ALA A 192 13.23 -9.93 15.55
N ILE A 193 13.89 -10.10 14.39
CA ILE A 193 13.25 -10.07 13.07
C ILE A 193 12.28 -11.25 12.92
N GLU A 194 12.70 -12.46 13.29
CA GLU A 194 11.83 -13.64 13.29
C GLU A 194 10.60 -13.44 14.17
N ALA A 195 10.78 -12.94 15.39
CA ALA A 195 9.69 -12.64 16.30
C ALA A 195 8.75 -11.55 15.76
N MET A 196 9.28 -10.54 15.04
CA MET A 196 8.46 -9.53 14.36
C MET A 196 7.64 -10.15 13.23
N LEU A 197 8.22 -11.05 12.44
CA LEU A 197 7.50 -11.73 11.35
C LEU A 197 6.39 -12.64 11.86
N GLU A 198 6.63 -13.35 12.96
CA GLU A 198 5.61 -14.14 13.64
C GLU A 198 4.46 -13.25 14.12
N ARG A 199 4.77 -12.14 14.82
CA ARG A 199 3.76 -11.16 15.24
C ARG A 199 3.01 -10.52 14.06
N ALA A 200 3.68 -10.23 12.96
CA ALA A 200 3.04 -9.65 11.77
C ALA A 200 2.04 -10.64 11.15
N ALA A 201 2.39 -11.93 11.12
CA ALA A 201 1.51 -12.99 10.64
C ALA A 201 0.30 -13.24 11.56
N GLU A 202 0.49 -13.19 12.87
CA GLU A 202 -0.56 -13.43 13.87
C GLU A 202 -1.46 -12.20 14.11
N GLY A 203 -0.86 -11.04 14.32
CA GLY A 203 -1.50 -9.83 14.82
C GLY A 203 -2.21 -9.01 13.74
N GLN A 204 -2.12 -9.41 12.48
CA GLN A 204 -2.64 -8.64 11.34
C GLN A 204 -2.14 -7.19 11.32
N VAL A 205 -0.89 -6.98 11.74
CA VAL A 205 -0.23 -5.68 11.66
C VAL A 205 0.95 -5.81 10.69
N PRO A 206 1.15 -4.86 9.75
CA PRO A 206 2.24 -4.94 8.80
C PRO A 206 3.61 -4.91 9.49
N LEU A 207 4.54 -5.70 8.96
CA LEU A 207 5.96 -5.46 9.19
C LEU A 207 6.31 -4.14 8.52
N TRP A 208 7.01 -3.27 9.24
CA TRP A 208 7.38 -1.94 8.78
C TRP A 208 8.88 -1.72 9.00
N ILE A 209 9.57 -1.23 7.97
CA ILE A 209 10.97 -0.79 8.02
C ILE A 209 11.03 0.56 7.33
N GLY A 210 11.45 1.63 8.01
CA GLY A 210 11.42 2.94 7.39
C GLY A 210 11.89 4.07 8.26
N TRP A 211 11.69 5.27 7.74
CA TRP A 211 12.00 6.53 8.40
C TRP A 211 10.75 7.40 8.43
N ALA A 212 10.42 7.91 9.63
CA ALA A 212 9.33 8.86 9.84
C ALA A 212 9.89 10.21 10.25
N VAL A 213 9.41 11.27 9.60
CA VAL A 213 9.78 12.66 9.82
C VAL A 213 8.58 13.39 10.41
N PRO A 214 8.66 13.89 11.65
CA PRO A 214 7.60 14.70 12.25
C PRO A 214 7.28 15.94 11.40
N ARG A 215 6.03 16.38 11.42
CA ARG A 215 5.53 17.54 10.66
C ARG A 215 6.43 18.76 10.82
N GLU A 216 6.81 19.08 12.06
CA GLU A 216 7.60 20.26 12.39
C GLU A 216 8.96 20.23 11.68
N VAL A 217 9.63 19.07 11.75
CA VAL A 217 10.93 18.83 11.10
C VAL A 217 10.79 18.85 9.58
N ALA A 218 9.70 18.26 9.05
CA ALA A 218 9.44 18.25 7.62
C ALA A 218 9.23 19.66 7.06
N LEU A 219 8.53 20.53 7.80
CA LEU A 219 8.31 21.92 7.42
C LEU A 219 9.58 22.77 7.56
N GLU A 220 10.36 22.56 8.62
CA GLU A 220 11.63 23.27 8.86
C GLU A 220 12.67 22.96 7.76
N HIS A 221 12.68 21.74 7.24
CA HIS A 221 13.67 21.26 6.27
C HIS A 221 13.07 20.99 4.88
N ALA A 222 11.95 21.64 4.54
CA ALA A 222 11.22 21.39 3.29
C ALA A 222 12.05 21.59 2.01
N GLU A 223 13.12 22.39 2.05
CA GLU A 223 14.00 22.63 0.88
C GLU A 223 14.86 21.42 0.51
N ILE A 224 15.24 20.58 1.48
CA ILE A 224 16.14 19.43 1.30
C ILE A 224 15.43 18.08 1.50
N LEU A 225 14.25 18.11 2.10
CA LEU A 225 13.51 16.90 2.47
C LEU A 225 13.20 16.00 1.27
N ASP A 226 12.87 16.60 0.12
CA ASP A 226 12.47 15.86 -1.08
C ASP A 226 13.57 14.90 -1.57
N GLU A 227 14.83 15.35 -1.57
CA GLU A 227 16.01 14.54 -1.93
C GLU A 227 16.29 13.48 -0.87
N GLN A 228 16.14 13.84 0.41
CA GLN A 228 16.37 12.92 1.52
C GLN A 228 15.35 11.78 1.57
N LEU A 229 14.07 12.07 1.27
CA LEU A 229 13.02 11.04 1.18
C LEU A 229 13.27 10.09 0.01
N GLU A 230 13.84 10.60 -1.10
CA GLU A 230 14.19 9.78 -2.26
C GLU A 230 15.38 8.86 -1.93
N ASP A 231 16.46 9.41 -1.37
CA ASP A 231 17.62 8.63 -0.94
C ASP A 231 17.23 7.59 0.12
N ALA A 232 16.31 7.93 1.02
CA ALA A 232 15.78 7.01 2.01
C ALA A 232 14.97 5.86 1.38
N LEU A 233 14.19 6.09 0.32
CA LEU A 233 13.53 5.00 -0.43
C LEU A 233 14.54 4.11 -1.15
N LEU A 234 15.60 4.68 -1.72
CA LEU A 234 16.66 3.91 -2.39
C LEU A 234 17.46 3.06 -1.40
N ALA A 235 17.69 3.56 -0.18
CA ALA A 235 18.32 2.78 0.88
C ALA A 235 17.52 1.52 1.28
N LEU A 236 16.19 1.54 1.09
CA LEU A 236 15.31 0.39 1.36
C LEU A 236 15.26 -0.62 0.20
N ALA A 237 15.78 -0.27 -0.97
CA ALA A 237 15.67 -1.08 -2.18
C ALA A 237 16.35 -2.47 -2.08
N PRO A 238 17.52 -2.62 -1.44
CA PRO A 238 18.10 -3.93 -1.16
C PRO A 238 17.21 -4.80 -0.27
N ILE A 239 16.60 -4.21 0.76
CA ILE A 239 15.69 -4.93 1.67
C ILE A 239 14.43 -5.37 0.91
N TYR A 240 13.86 -4.48 0.09
CA TYR A 240 12.74 -4.82 -0.79
C TYR A 240 13.07 -6.04 -1.67
N THR A 241 14.22 -6.04 -2.32
CA THR A 241 14.67 -7.13 -3.20
C THR A 241 14.91 -8.43 -2.42
N LEU A 242 15.42 -8.34 -1.19
CA LEU A 242 15.63 -9.49 -0.33
C LEU A 242 14.31 -10.11 0.15
N VAL A 243 13.28 -9.31 0.41
CA VAL A 243 12.03 -9.80 1.04
C VAL A 243 10.94 -10.11 0.02
N ALA A 244 10.75 -9.24 -0.98
CA ALA A 244 9.70 -9.40 -1.96
C ALA A 244 9.92 -10.69 -2.77
N TRP A 245 8.90 -11.54 -2.84
CA TRP A 245 8.87 -12.72 -3.69
C TRP A 245 9.09 -12.34 -5.16
N SER A 246 9.92 -13.14 -5.81
CA SER A 246 10.28 -13.14 -7.22
C SER A 246 10.64 -14.57 -7.62
N ARG A 247 10.69 -14.87 -8.92
CA ARG A 247 11.14 -16.19 -9.39
C ARG A 247 12.57 -16.50 -8.98
N GLN A 248 13.45 -15.49 -8.87
CA GLN A 248 14.83 -15.72 -8.47
C GLN A 248 14.97 -16.14 -7.00
N ASN A 249 13.94 -15.91 -6.16
CA ASN A 249 13.95 -16.22 -4.74
C ASN A 249 12.70 -17.01 -4.30
N ASP A 250 12.19 -17.89 -5.16
CA ASP A 250 11.02 -18.76 -4.87
C ASP A 250 11.40 -19.99 -4.03
N HIS A 251 11.26 -19.87 -2.71
CA HIS A 251 11.52 -20.98 -1.78
C HIS A 251 10.27 -21.73 -1.33
N ILE A 252 9.09 -21.26 -1.75
CA ILE A 252 7.82 -21.96 -1.53
C ILE A 252 7.39 -22.80 -2.73
N ALA A 253 8.28 -22.92 -3.74
CA ALA A 253 8.06 -23.66 -4.97
C ALA A 253 6.74 -23.27 -5.67
N LEU A 254 6.40 -21.98 -5.62
CA LEU A 254 5.25 -21.43 -6.30
C LEU A 254 5.33 -21.65 -7.80
N ASP A 255 6.51 -21.64 -8.41
CA ASP A 255 6.69 -21.91 -9.84
C ASP A 255 6.17 -23.31 -10.21
N ARG A 256 6.45 -24.32 -9.37
CA ARG A 256 5.93 -25.69 -9.60
C ARG A 256 4.42 -25.75 -9.41
N ARG A 257 3.88 -24.97 -8.48
CA ARG A 257 2.44 -24.88 -8.23
C ARG A 257 1.73 -24.15 -9.38
N LEU A 258 2.34 -23.11 -9.93
CA LEU A 258 1.89 -22.37 -11.12
C LEU A 258 1.75 -23.32 -12.31
N GLU A 259 2.82 -24.04 -12.63
CA GLU A 259 2.81 -25.01 -13.73
C GLU A 259 1.72 -26.07 -13.54
N GLY A 260 1.49 -26.53 -12.30
CA GLY A 260 0.43 -27.48 -11.98
C GLY A 260 -0.96 -26.92 -12.27
N ILE A 261 -1.25 -25.70 -11.80
CA ILE A 261 -2.53 -25.01 -12.02
C ILE A 261 -2.76 -24.74 -13.50
N GLU A 262 -1.73 -24.31 -14.24
CA GLU A 262 -1.83 -24.06 -15.68
C GLU A 262 -2.11 -25.34 -16.47
N ARG A 263 -1.45 -26.45 -16.14
CA ARG A 263 -1.75 -27.76 -16.74
C ARG A 263 -3.18 -28.20 -16.47
N GLU A 264 -3.69 -27.99 -15.25
CA GLU A 264 -5.07 -28.31 -14.90
C GLU A 264 -6.09 -27.44 -15.64
N ARG A 265 -5.83 -26.13 -15.75
CA ARG A 265 -6.66 -25.20 -16.54
C ARG A 265 -6.65 -25.55 -18.03
N ALA A 266 -5.49 -25.88 -18.59
CA ALA A 266 -5.38 -26.32 -19.98
C ALA A 266 -6.19 -27.60 -20.21
N ARG A 267 -6.13 -28.55 -19.26
CA ARG A 267 -6.91 -29.79 -19.32
C ARG A 267 -8.41 -29.53 -19.26
N THR A 268 -8.88 -28.75 -18.29
CA THR A 268 -10.31 -28.41 -18.15
C THR A 268 -10.85 -27.62 -19.34
N HIS A 269 -10.07 -26.68 -19.89
CA HIS A 269 -10.44 -25.97 -21.12
C HIS A 269 -10.51 -26.92 -22.33
N ALA A 270 -9.57 -27.86 -22.47
CA ALA A 270 -9.61 -28.86 -23.53
C ALA A 270 -10.82 -29.79 -23.39
N GLU A 271 -11.15 -30.22 -22.17
CA GLU A 271 -12.34 -31.03 -21.89
C GLU A 271 -13.64 -30.27 -22.21
N ALA A 272 -13.74 -28.99 -21.82
CA ALA A 272 -14.90 -28.14 -22.13
C ALA A 272 -15.04 -27.85 -23.63
N SER A 273 -13.91 -27.63 -24.32
CA SER A 273 -13.89 -27.44 -25.78
C SER A 273 -14.36 -28.72 -26.48
N ALA A 274 -13.86 -29.88 -26.06
CA ALA A 274 -14.30 -31.18 -26.59
C ALA A 274 -15.78 -31.45 -26.32
N GLN A 275 -16.32 -31.05 -25.17
CA GLN A 275 -17.76 -31.13 -24.89
C GLN A 275 -18.57 -30.20 -25.80
N THR A 276 -18.08 -28.98 -26.02
CA THR A 276 -18.74 -28.00 -26.89
C THR A 276 -18.76 -28.49 -28.34
N GLU A 277 -17.64 -29.04 -28.83
CA GLU A 277 -17.55 -29.65 -30.16
C GLU A 277 -18.49 -30.86 -30.30
N LYS A 278 -18.54 -31.74 -29.29
CA LYS A 278 -19.50 -32.86 -29.26
C LYS A 278 -20.94 -32.37 -29.35
N TRP A 279 -21.32 -31.38 -28.53
CA TRP A 279 -22.66 -30.80 -28.55
C TRP A 279 -22.99 -30.15 -29.90
N GLN A 280 -22.03 -29.44 -30.50
CA GLN A 280 -22.20 -28.85 -31.83
C GLN A 280 -22.36 -29.92 -32.92
N ALA A 281 -21.58 -31.01 -32.86
CA ALA A 281 -21.70 -32.13 -33.78
C ALA A 281 -23.06 -32.86 -33.64
N GLU A 282 -23.52 -33.07 -32.41
CA GLU A 282 -24.85 -33.64 -32.14
C GLU A 282 -25.98 -32.74 -32.66
N GLN A 283 -25.87 -31.43 -32.46
CA GLN A 283 -26.81 -30.45 -33.01
C GLN A 283 -26.81 -30.45 -34.54
N ALA A 284 -25.63 -30.53 -35.16
CA ALA A 284 -25.51 -30.63 -36.61
C ALA A 284 -26.16 -31.92 -37.15
N ALA A 285 -25.87 -33.07 -36.53
CA ALA A 285 -26.45 -34.35 -36.91
C ALA A 285 -27.97 -34.41 -36.65
N ALA A 286 -28.47 -33.76 -35.60
CA ALA A 286 -29.90 -33.61 -35.36
C ALA A 286 -30.57 -32.77 -36.46
N ARG A 287 -29.97 -31.63 -36.84
CA ARG A 287 -30.46 -30.80 -37.95
C ARG A 287 -30.47 -31.57 -39.27
N GLU A 288 -29.42 -32.32 -39.57
CA GLU A 288 -29.35 -33.14 -40.78
C GLU A 288 -30.44 -34.22 -40.79
N ARG A 289 -30.65 -34.92 -39.67
CA ARG A 289 -31.74 -35.89 -39.52
C ARG A 289 -33.11 -35.26 -39.73
N SER A 290 -33.36 -34.07 -39.16
CA SER A 290 -34.61 -33.35 -39.36
C SER A 290 -34.81 -32.90 -40.81
N LEU A 291 -33.76 -32.47 -41.50
CA LEU A 291 -33.81 -32.12 -42.92
C LEU A 291 -34.08 -33.34 -43.80
N ALA A 292 -33.44 -34.48 -43.50
CA ALA A 292 -33.65 -35.73 -44.20
C ALA A 292 -35.08 -36.26 -44.01
N GLU A 293 -35.62 -36.20 -42.79
CA GLU A 293 -37.02 -36.59 -42.50
C GLU A 293 -38.01 -35.66 -43.20
N ALA A 294 -37.77 -34.35 -43.19
CA ALA A 294 -38.60 -33.40 -43.91
C ALA A 294 -38.60 -33.65 -45.43
N LYS A 295 -37.43 -33.97 -46.00
CA LYS A 295 -37.30 -34.33 -47.41
C LYS A 295 -38.05 -35.64 -47.72
N ALA A 296 -37.88 -36.67 -46.90
CA ALA A 296 -38.58 -37.94 -47.07
C ALA A 296 -40.10 -37.78 -46.97
N ARG A 297 -40.59 -36.92 -46.06
CA ARG A 297 -42.02 -36.60 -45.93
C ARG A 297 -42.53 -35.86 -47.18
N GLY A 298 -41.76 -34.94 -47.74
CA GLY A 298 -42.09 -34.24 -48.99
C GLY A 298 -42.09 -35.13 -50.23
N GLU A 299 -41.25 -36.17 -50.29
CA GLU A 299 -41.25 -37.16 -51.38
C GLU A 299 -42.43 -38.16 -51.27
N ALA A 300 -42.81 -38.52 -50.05
CA ALA A 300 -43.97 -39.40 -49.79
C ALA A 300 -45.31 -38.68 -50.07
N GLU A 301 -45.39 -37.38 -49.80
CA GLU A 301 -46.44 -36.50 -50.35
C GLU A 301 -46.12 -36.17 -51.82
N GLY A 302 -46.11 -37.18 -52.68
CA GLY A 302 -45.93 -37.01 -54.12
C GLY A 302 -46.83 -35.90 -54.68
N PRO A 303 -46.49 -35.31 -55.84
CA PRO A 303 -47.15 -34.13 -56.37
C PRO A 303 -48.64 -34.42 -56.54
N ARG A 304 -49.46 -33.98 -55.57
CA ARG A 304 -50.90 -33.85 -55.76
C ARG A 304 -51.06 -32.70 -56.74
N VAL A 305 -51.02 -33.06 -58.03
CA VAL A 305 -51.52 -32.25 -59.14
C VAL A 305 -53.01 -32.07 -58.87
N SER A 306 -53.36 -31.07 -58.06
CA SER A 306 -54.72 -30.57 -57.96
C SER A 306 -54.96 -29.65 -59.15
N SER A 307 -55.13 -30.26 -60.32
CA SER A 307 -55.88 -29.64 -61.41
C SER A 307 -57.36 -29.62 -60.99
N LEU A 308 -57.85 -28.47 -60.51
CA LEU A 308 -59.27 -28.18 -60.54
C LEU A 308 -59.52 -26.80 -61.16
N PRO A 309 -60.56 -26.68 -62.00
CA PRO A 309 -60.83 -25.50 -62.81
C PRO A 309 -61.59 -24.43 -62.02
N PHE A 310 -61.51 -23.22 -62.58
CA PHE A 310 -62.33 -22.04 -62.34
C PHE A 310 -63.75 -22.29 -61.82
N GLY A 311 -64.13 -21.55 -60.76
CA GLY A 311 -65.50 -21.35 -60.32
C GLY A 311 -65.65 -20.04 -59.55
N PHE A 312 -66.11 -19.00 -60.25
CA PHE A 312 -66.56 -17.72 -59.71
C PHE A 312 -67.57 -17.90 -58.56
N GLY A 313 -67.39 -17.18 -57.45
CA GLY A 313 -68.38 -17.15 -56.38
C GLY A 313 -67.95 -16.26 -55.22
N ALA A 314 -68.34 -14.98 -55.27
CA ALA A 314 -68.19 -14.04 -54.19
C ALA A 314 -68.94 -14.48 -52.92
N ARG A 315 -68.28 -14.51 -51.76
CA ARG A 315 -68.86 -13.99 -50.51
C ARG A 315 -67.82 -13.79 -49.40
N ALA A 316 -68.06 -12.70 -48.70
CA ALA A 316 -67.35 -12.11 -47.57
C ALA A 316 -66.91 -13.07 -46.45
N GLY A 317 -65.77 -12.70 -45.84
CA GLY A 317 -65.59 -12.71 -44.40
C GLY A 317 -65.09 -14.01 -43.78
N HIS A 318 -63.77 -14.13 -43.57
CA HIS A 318 -63.16 -14.30 -42.24
C HIS A 318 -61.64 -14.49 -42.37
N GLY A 319 -60.91 -13.88 -41.44
CA GLY A 319 -59.49 -13.51 -41.56
C GLY A 319 -58.50 -14.68 -41.58
N ALA A 320 -57.50 -14.53 -42.44
CA ALA A 320 -56.29 -15.34 -42.43
C ALA A 320 -55.43 -15.02 -41.18
N PRO A 321 -54.83 -16.03 -40.51
CA PRO A 321 -53.89 -15.80 -39.43
C PRO A 321 -52.60 -15.20 -39.99
N ARG A 322 -52.30 -13.95 -39.61
CA ARG A 322 -51.05 -13.26 -39.95
C ARG A 322 -49.87 -14.01 -39.34
N LYS A 323 -48.90 -14.37 -40.17
CA LYS A 323 -47.58 -14.84 -39.71
C LYS A 323 -46.97 -13.76 -38.80
N PRO A 324 -46.52 -14.08 -37.58
CA PRO A 324 -45.86 -13.10 -36.73
C PRO A 324 -44.55 -12.69 -37.39
N SER A 325 -44.43 -11.42 -37.79
CA SER A 325 -43.15 -10.85 -38.17
C SER A 325 -42.29 -10.69 -36.91
N LEU A 326 -40.97 -10.76 -37.08
CA LEU A 326 -39.96 -10.57 -36.02
C LEU A 326 -40.15 -9.25 -35.23
N ASP A 327 -40.85 -8.26 -35.79
CA ASP A 327 -41.24 -7.00 -35.12
C ASP A 327 -42.26 -7.17 -33.97
N THR A 328 -42.88 -8.34 -33.82
CA THR A 328 -43.86 -8.60 -32.75
C THR A 328 -43.30 -9.37 -31.55
N LEU A 329 -42.07 -9.90 -31.61
CA LEU A 329 -41.48 -10.68 -30.51
C LEU A 329 -40.84 -9.84 -29.39
N PHE A 330 -40.64 -8.54 -29.59
CA PHE A 330 -40.00 -7.64 -28.61
C PHE A 330 -40.88 -6.47 -28.15
N LYS A 331 -42.21 -6.56 -28.30
CA LYS A 331 -43.11 -5.56 -27.68
C LYS A 331 -43.39 -5.92 -26.22
N PRO A 332 -43.09 -5.02 -25.26
CA PRO A 332 -43.43 -5.25 -23.86
C PRO A 332 -44.94 -5.31 -23.71
N SER A 333 -45.43 -6.33 -23.01
CA SER A 333 -46.84 -6.51 -22.67
C SER A 333 -47.33 -5.37 -21.77
N GLN A 334 -47.91 -4.32 -22.36
CA GLN A 334 -48.80 -3.41 -21.63
C GLN A 334 -50.11 -4.16 -21.37
N LYS A 335 -50.28 -4.56 -20.11
CA LYS A 335 -51.49 -5.22 -19.62
C LYS A 335 -52.55 -4.16 -19.37
N ALA A 336 -53.69 -4.36 -20.02
CA ALA A 336 -54.87 -3.53 -19.99
C ALA A 336 -55.46 -3.39 -18.58
N GLU A 337 -55.90 -2.16 -18.32
CA GLU A 337 -56.84 -1.76 -17.27
C GLU A 337 -58.14 -2.56 -17.37
N GLY A 338 -58.58 -3.08 -16.22
CA GLY A 338 -59.93 -3.55 -15.98
C GLY A 338 -60.50 -2.75 -14.81
N ASP A 339 -61.23 -1.69 -15.18
CA ASP A 339 -62.47 -1.22 -14.57
C ASP A 339 -62.79 -1.70 -13.13
N ARG A 340 -62.52 -0.81 -12.16
CA ARG A 340 -63.32 -0.72 -10.92
C ARG A 340 -63.45 0.73 -10.47
N ASP A 341 -64.64 1.26 -10.71
CA ASP A 341 -65.31 2.27 -9.89
C ASP A 341 -64.93 2.18 -8.39
N ARG A 342 -64.39 3.27 -7.83
CA ARG A 342 -65.00 4.02 -6.70
C ARG A 342 -64.04 5.06 -6.11
N ARG A 343 -64.58 6.29 -6.01
CA ARG A 343 -64.34 7.33 -5.00
C ARG A 343 -63.01 8.10 -5.03
N GLY A 344 -63.10 9.29 -5.63
CA GLY A 344 -63.08 10.54 -4.86
C GLY A 344 -61.71 11.11 -4.46
N GLY A 345 -61.30 12.19 -5.13
CA GLY A 345 -60.23 13.07 -4.66
C GLY A 345 -59.86 14.12 -5.71
N LYS A 346 -60.24 15.38 -5.46
CA LYS A 346 -60.05 16.56 -6.33
C LYS A 346 -58.56 16.89 -6.58
N PRO A 347 -58.24 17.57 -7.69
CA PRO A 347 -56.87 17.99 -8.00
C PRO A 347 -56.52 19.29 -7.25
N HIS A 348 -55.33 19.34 -6.66
CA HIS A 348 -54.71 20.61 -6.28
C HIS A 348 -53.51 20.91 -7.16
N GLU A 349 -53.68 22.04 -7.82
CA GLU A 349 -52.85 22.82 -8.71
C GLU A 349 -51.50 23.17 -8.07
N ALA A 350 -50.40 22.86 -8.77
CA ALA A 350 -49.06 23.26 -8.40
C ALA A 350 -48.86 24.75 -8.70
N LYS A 351 -48.60 25.54 -7.65
CA LYS A 351 -48.23 26.95 -7.77
C LYS A 351 -46.81 27.17 -7.21
N ALA A 352 -45.99 27.81 -8.05
CA ALA A 352 -44.62 28.24 -7.79
C ALA A 352 -44.54 29.35 -6.72
N PRO A 353 -43.33 29.71 -6.24
CA PRO A 353 -43.09 30.20 -4.88
C PRO A 353 -43.23 31.72 -4.74
N GLN A 354 -43.64 32.17 -3.55
CA GLN A 354 -43.53 33.55 -3.11
C GLN A 354 -42.96 33.59 -1.67
N ALA A 355 -41.79 34.22 -1.53
CA ALA A 355 -41.39 34.94 -0.31
C ALA A 355 -42.35 36.13 -0.09
N PRO A 356 -42.48 36.78 1.10
CA PRO A 356 -41.45 36.97 2.13
C PRO A 356 -41.96 37.02 3.61
N ALA A 357 -41.03 37.42 4.49
CA ALA A 357 -41.23 38.12 5.78
C ALA A 357 -41.23 37.29 7.09
N ALA A 358 -40.13 37.47 7.83
CA ALA A 358 -40.04 37.46 9.30
C ALA A 358 -40.91 38.59 9.91
N PRO A 359 -41.00 38.81 11.24
CA PRO A 359 -40.42 38.06 12.38
C PRO A 359 -41.44 37.77 13.52
N ARG A 360 -41.09 36.90 14.47
CA ARG A 360 -41.39 37.08 15.90
C ARG A 360 -40.74 36.03 16.81
N GLU A 361 -39.88 36.57 17.67
CA GLU A 361 -39.84 36.42 19.13
C GLU A 361 -39.94 35.03 19.81
N ARG A 362 -38.86 34.80 20.58
CA ARG A 362 -38.78 34.18 21.92
C ARG A 362 -39.04 32.67 22.03
N GLU A 363 -37.96 31.94 22.34
CA GLU A 363 -37.83 31.37 23.69
C GLU A 363 -36.37 31.15 24.06
N GLN A 364 -35.96 31.81 25.15
CA GLN A 364 -34.66 31.68 25.79
C GLN A 364 -34.63 30.36 26.55
N THR A 365 -33.64 29.50 26.27
CA THR A 365 -33.29 28.36 27.12
C THR A 365 -32.00 28.70 27.89
N PRO A 366 -31.96 28.47 29.22
CA PRO A 366 -30.92 29.00 30.09
C PRO A 366 -29.60 28.24 30.02
N ALA A 367 -28.50 29.00 30.13
CA ALA A 367 -27.13 28.52 30.21
C ALA A 367 -26.83 27.78 31.53
N PRO A 368 -25.91 26.79 31.55
CA PRO A 368 -25.46 26.14 32.76
C PRO A 368 -24.53 27.05 33.61
N PRO A 369 -24.49 26.86 34.94
CA PRO A 369 -23.84 27.77 35.86
C PRO A 369 -22.31 27.74 35.80
N ARG A 370 -21.73 28.94 35.81
CA ARG A 370 -20.31 29.23 36.08
C ARG A 370 -19.94 28.79 37.50
N VAL A 371 -18.98 27.87 37.60
CA VAL A 371 -18.27 27.56 38.85
C VAL A 371 -17.21 28.64 39.09
N ALA A 372 -17.27 29.27 40.26
CA ALA A 372 -16.32 30.28 40.71
C ALA A 372 -15.00 29.64 41.19
N PRO A 373 -13.86 30.35 41.10
CA PRO A 373 -12.55 29.84 41.47
C PRO A 373 -12.31 29.87 42.98
N THR A 374 -11.75 28.79 43.51
CA THR A 374 -11.26 28.67 44.89
C THR A 374 -9.82 29.20 44.99
N PRO A 375 -9.44 29.91 46.08
CA PRO A 375 -8.12 30.52 46.21
C PRO A 375 -7.07 29.59 46.86
N ALA A 376 -5.81 29.82 46.45
CA ALA A 376 -4.55 29.64 47.18
C ALA A 376 -4.19 28.24 47.74
N ALA A 377 -3.19 27.61 47.11
CA ALA A 377 -2.27 26.70 47.78
C ALA A 377 -0.84 26.93 47.26
N SER A 378 0.07 27.04 48.23
CA SER A 378 1.44 27.52 48.15
C SER A 378 2.37 26.74 47.22
N ALA A 379 3.33 27.49 46.67
CA ALA A 379 4.53 27.01 45.99
C ALA A 379 5.38 26.06 46.85
N PRO A 380 5.94 25.00 46.27
CA PRO A 380 7.19 24.39 46.73
C PRO A 380 8.40 25.04 46.05
N ALA A 381 9.42 25.32 46.87
CA ALA A 381 10.69 25.93 46.51
C ALA A 381 11.49 25.11 45.47
N PRO A 382 12.31 25.76 44.61
CA PRO A 382 13.22 25.05 43.72
C PRO A 382 14.40 24.49 44.50
N VAL A 383 14.61 23.19 44.36
CA VAL A 383 15.79 22.47 44.87
C VAL A 383 16.98 22.85 44.01
N ALA A 384 18.00 23.46 44.61
CA ALA A 384 19.23 23.85 43.95
C ALA A 384 19.95 22.61 43.42
N SER A 385 20.05 22.50 42.09
CA SER A 385 20.90 21.50 41.44
C SER A 385 22.35 21.97 41.52
N SER A 386 23.19 21.08 42.03
CA SER A 386 24.62 21.24 42.20
C SER A 386 25.33 21.56 40.89
N ASN A 387 26.02 22.71 40.86
CA ASN A 387 26.96 23.11 39.83
C ASN A 387 27.99 22.00 39.58
N THR A 388 27.93 21.42 38.39
CA THR A 388 28.98 20.55 37.87
C THR A 388 30.09 21.44 37.35
N SER A 389 31.31 21.16 37.79
CA SER A 389 32.57 21.82 37.45
C SER A 389 32.69 22.17 35.96
N ALA A 390 32.82 23.47 35.68
CA ALA A 390 33.18 24.00 34.36
C ALA A 390 34.55 23.47 33.94
N SER A 391 34.56 22.51 33.03
CA SER A 391 35.73 22.20 32.22
C SER A 391 35.92 23.33 31.21
N ALA A 392 37.18 23.67 30.93
CA ALA A 392 37.55 24.73 30.00
C ALA A 392 36.85 24.55 28.65
N PRO A 393 36.50 25.65 27.93
CA PRO A 393 35.81 25.57 26.65
C PRO A 393 36.70 24.85 25.64
N THR A 394 36.46 23.56 25.44
CA THR A 394 37.04 22.82 24.32
C THR A 394 36.48 23.43 23.05
N THR A 395 37.34 24.11 22.29
CA THR A 395 37.02 24.63 20.96
C THR A 395 36.52 23.49 20.08
N MET A 396 35.25 23.55 19.66
CA MET A 396 34.69 22.58 18.72
C MET A 396 35.38 22.73 17.37
N GLU A 397 35.82 21.61 16.80
CA GLU A 397 36.45 21.56 15.48
C GLU A 397 35.51 20.91 14.45
N LYS A 398 35.73 21.19 13.17
CA LYS A 398 35.06 20.50 12.06
C LYS A 398 35.38 19.01 12.13
N GLY A 399 34.35 18.16 12.06
CA GLY A 399 34.45 16.71 12.22
C GLY A 399 34.20 16.22 13.65
N ALA A 400 34.05 17.11 14.64
CA ALA A 400 33.76 16.70 16.01
C ALA A 400 32.37 16.07 16.13
N ARG A 401 32.26 15.02 16.96
CA ARG A 401 30.97 14.42 17.34
C ARG A 401 30.33 15.26 18.45
N VAL A 402 29.11 15.71 18.19
CA VAL A 402 28.36 16.57 19.09
C VAL A 402 27.00 15.97 19.38
N ARG A 403 26.49 16.16 20.59
CA ARG A 403 25.12 15.86 20.99
C ARG A 403 24.35 17.17 21.03
N VAL A 404 23.17 17.18 20.44
CA VAL A 404 22.27 18.33 20.46
C VAL A 404 21.59 18.41 21.83
N LEU A 405 21.65 19.57 22.48
CA LEU A 405 21.14 19.82 23.82
C LEU A 405 19.72 20.39 23.85
N SER A 406 19.25 20.99 22.75
CA SER A 406 17.94 21.64 22.68
C SER A 406 17.33 21.55 21.27
N GLY A 407 16.04 21.87 21.13
CA GLY A 407 15.33 21.84 19.85
C GLY A 407 14.81 20.45 19.44
N ALA A 408 14.39 20.31 18.19
CA ALA A 408 13.72 19.11 17.66
C ALA A 408 14.61 17.86 17.63
N PHE A 409 15.94 18.05 17.74
CA PHE A 409 16.93 16.98 17.67
C PHE A 409 17.63 16.70 19.01
N VAL A 410 17.04 17.12 20.14
CA VAL A 410 17.61 16.89 21.47
C VAL A 410 18.05 15.43 21.66
N ASP A 411 19.22 15.27 22.27
CA ASP A 411 19.93 14.00 22.50
C ASP A 411 20.43 13.24 21.26
N LYS A 412 20.18 13.75 20.05
CA LYS A 412 20.76 13.16 18.83
C LYS A 412 22.24 13.49 18.71
N ILE A 413 23.02 12.52 18.22
CA ILE A 413 24.46 12.66 17.99
C ILE A 413 24.67 12.97 16.52
N GLY A 414 25.45 14.00 16.23
CA GLY A 414 25.82 14.37 14.87
C GLY A 414 27.30 14.69 14.74
N ILE A 415 27.73 15.01 13.52
CA ILE A 415 29.09 15.41 13.19
C ILE A 415 29.05 16.85 12.70
N VAL A 416 29.90 17.71 13.26
CA VAL A 416 30.04 19.11 12.81
C VAL A 416 30.65 19.13 11.40
N GLY A 417 29.86 19.51 10.39
CA GLY A 417 30.30 19.63 9.00
C GLY A 417 30.98 20.98 8.71
N GLU A 418 30.47 22.07 9.28
CA GLU A 418 31.00 23.43 9.07
C GLU A 418 30.64 24.33 10.26
N LEU A 419 31.52 25.28 10.59
CA LEU A 419 31.27 26.30 11.60
C LEU A 419 31.01 27.63 10.88
N ASP A 420 29.81 28.17 11.04
CA ASP A 420 29.52 29.54 10.66
C ASP A 420 30.12 30.44 11.74
N GLY A 421 31.05 31.33 11.37
CA GLY A 421 31.73 32.26 12.28
C GLY A 421 30.79 33.17 13.11
N ARG A 422 29.47 33.07 12.94
CA ARG A 422 28.42 33.69 13.76
C ARG A 422 27.94 32.84 14.94
N GLY A 423 28.67 31.80 15.32
CA GLY A 423 28.31 30.95 16.47
C GLY A 423 27.29 29.85 16.15
N GLY A 424 27.06 29.56 14.87
CA GLY A 424 26.28 28.40 14.42
C GLY A 424 27.20 27.29 13.88
N ALA A 425 26.78 26.05 13.99
CA ALA A 425 27.42 24.90 13.38
C ALA A 425 26.43 24.18 12.46
N ARG A 426 26.87 23.82 11.26
CA ARG A 426 26.14 22.90 10.38
C ARG A 426 26.46 21.48 10.85
N VAL A 427 25.49 20.80 11.46
CA VAL A 427 25.65 19.47 12.03
C VAL A 427 24.95 18.45 11.13
N LEU A 428 25.65 17.37 10.80
CA LEU A 428 25.10 16.19 10.11
C LEU A 428 24.58 15.20 11.15
N LEU A 429 23.26 15.00 11.19
CA LEU A 429 22.53 14.05 12.03
C LEU A 429 22.04 12.91 11.12
N GLY A 430 22.89 11.90 10.90
CA GLY A 430 22.76 10.89 9.85
C GLY A 430 22.54 11.48 8.46
N LEU A 431 21.35 11.34 7.88
CA LEU A 431 21.01 11.92 6.56
C LEU A 431 20.63 13.41 6.60
N LEU A 432 20.30 13.94 7.79
CA LEU A 432 19.85 15.32 7.93
C LEU A 432 21.03 16.27 8.13
N SER A 433 21.04 17.40 7.42
CA SER A 433 21.96 18.51 7.68
C SER A 433 21.17 19.69 8.21
N THR A 434 21.43 20.11 9.44
CA THR A 434 20.74 21.24 10.08
C THR A 434 21.75 22.22 10.69
N ARG A 435 21.32 23.46 10.89
CA ARG A 435 22.12 24.53 11.48
C ARG A 435 21.70 24.71 12.93
N ILE A 436 22.62 24.45 13.86
CA ILE A 436 22.38 24.48 15.31
C ILE A 436 23.33 25.51 15.94
N GLU A 437 22.88 26.23 16.96
CA GLU A 437 23.78 27.14 17.69
C GLU A 437 24.84 26.33 18.47
N VAL A 438 26.06 26.84 18.50
CA VAL A 438 27.20 26.21 19.19
C VAL A 438 26.92 26.02 20.69
N THR A 439 26.12 26.89 21.29
CA THR A 439 25.67 26.80 22.69
C THR A 439 24.72 25.63 22.96
N ASP A 440 24.03 25.14 21.94
CA ASP A 440 23.12 24.01 22.00
C ASP A 440 23.79 22.67 21.64
N LEU A 441 25.13 22.65 21.57
CA LEU A 441 25.92 21.46 21.25
C LEU A 441 26.83 21.10 22.42
N ALA A 442 26.80 19.83 22.81
CA ALA A 442 27.78 19.25 23.73
C ALA A 442 28.72 18.31 22.97
N LEU A 443 30.03 18.48 23.14
CA LEU A 443 31.01 17.51 22.63
C LEU A 443 30.75 16.14 23.26
N VAL A 444 30.55 15.13 22.41
CA VAL A 444 30.54 13.73 22.85
C VAL A 444 31.98 13.28 22.78
N PRO A 445 32.69 13.13 23.91
CA PRO A 445 34.03 12.59 23.87
C PRO A 445 33.96 11.22 23.19
N GLU A 446 34.78 11.02 22.16
CA GLU A 446 34.89 9.71 21.52
C GLU A 446 35.40 8.74 22.59
N GLY A 447 34.45 8.05 23.23
CA GLY A 447 34.73 6.96 24.11
C GLY A 447 35.56 5.97 23.32
N ARG A 448 36.82 5.78 23.74
CA ARG A 448 37.64 4.61 23.42
C ARG A 448 36.92 3.36 23.93
N GLU A 449 35.83 2.98 23.30
CA GLU A 449 35.22 1.66 23.41
C GLU A 449 35.20 1.01 22.03
N ARG A 450 36.40 0.86 21.48
CA ARG A 450 36.72 -0.43 20.88
C ARG A 450 37.20 -1.32 22.02
N PRO A 451 36.57 -2.46 22.32
CA PRO A 451 37.25 -3.50 23.08
C PRO A 451 38.58 -3.76 22.37
N ALA A 452 39.68 -3.69 23.11
CA ALA A 452 40.98 -4.10 22.59
C ALA A 452 40.88 -5.60 22.26
N ILE A 453 40.60 -5.92 21.00
CA ILE A 453 40.75 -7.27 20.47
C ILE A 453 42.25 -7.55 20.58
N GLN A 454 42.64 -8.31 21.61
CA GLN A 454 43.98 -8.86 21.72
C GLN A 454 44.21 -9.71 20.48
N SER A 455 45.00 -9.17 19.55
CA SER A 455 45.46 -9.89 18.37
C SER A 455 46.35 -11.04 18.82
N SER A 456 45.76 -12.22 18.97
CA SER A 456 46.48 -13.49 19.11
C SER A 456 47.12 -13.87 17.77
N HIS A 457 48.22 -13.20 17.42
CA HIS A 457 49.18 -13.70 16.43
C HIS A 457 50.21 -14.58 17.16
N ARG A 458 49.82 -15.82 17.48
CA ARG A 458 50.83 -16.86 17.72
C ARG A 458 51.42 -17.26 16.38
N ARG A 459 52.68 -16.87 16.13
CA ARG A 459 53.50 -17.47 15.07
C ARG A 459 53.61 -18.98 15.32
N PRO A 460 53.38 -19.84 14.33
CA PRO A 460 53.73 -21.25 14.46
C PRO A 460 55.25 -21.38 14.54
N THR A 461 55.74 -21.89 15.67
CA THR A 461 57.12 -22.36 15.85
C THR A 461 57.40 -23.51 14.89
N ALA A 462 58.46 -23.38 14.10
CA ALA A 462 58.91 -24.40 13.15
C ALA A 462 59.32 -25.70 13.87
N PRO A 463 59.04 -26.89 13.30
CA PRO A 463 59.45 -28.16 13.88
C PRO A 463 60.96 -28.40 13.74
N MET A 464 61.59 -28.83 14.84
CA MET A 464 63.02 -29.20 14.90
C MET A 464 63.33 -30.41 13.98
N PRO A 465 64.51 -30.44 13.35
CA PRO A 465 64.94 -31.57 12.53
C PRO A 465 65.28 -32.79 13.41
N ARG A 466 64.68 -33.94 13.08
CA ARG A 466 65.03 -35.25 13.65
C ARG A 466 66.45 -35.65 13.23
N LYS A 467 67.30 -35.96 14.21
CA LYS A 467 68.58 -36.65 13.98
C LYS A 467 68.30 -38.10 13.59
N ALA A 468 68.91 -38.55 12.50
CA ALA A 468 68.98 -39.94 12.09
C ALA A 468 69.77 -40.75 13.13
N ARG A 469 69.29 -41.96 13.43
CA ARG A 469 70.07 -43.02 14.03
C ARG A 469 69.66 -44.35 13.45
#